data_AF-A0A7Y4XX84-F1
#
_entry.id   AF-A0A7Y4XX84-F1
#
_cell.length_a   1.000
_cell.length_b   1.000
_cell.length_c   1.000
_cell.angle_alpha   90.00
_cell.angle_beta   90.00
_cell.angle_gamma   90.00
#
_symmetry.space_group_name_H-M   'P 1'
#
loop_
_entity.id
_entity.type
_entity.pdbx_description
1 polymer ?
#
loop_
_entity_poly.entity_id
_entity_poly.type
_entity_poly.pdbx_seq_one_letter_code
_entity_poly.pdbx_strand_id
1 'polypeptide(L)'
;MKKIALFGIAALCSGASLATSNYTSSSGIVVIPDVNVNGTALYDSVTLRLDSNGTYSVLNVQPKNKTISDTPLDTLTTEGFTVSFLGCGTTGTNEITCYLRVVNNELDRPVYIHGYYNSTFQSILYDDLNNSYAASSVTFTNKTDSSQVGATLIQGVPANASILFKNINIRAKSISAFKPSFDYSNNKQFVGNFKNIKF
;
A
#
# COMPACT_ATOMS: atom_id res chain seq x y z
N MET A 1 -17.38 17.95 -36.32
CA MET A 1 -17.36 17.15 -35.08
C MET A 1 -17.78 18.06 -33.92
N LYS A 2 -19.02 17.93 -33.42
CA LYS A 2 -19.53 18.75 -32.32
C LYS A 2 -19.07 18.15 -30.99
N LYS A 3 -18.24 18.88 -30.24
CA LYS A 3 -17.93 18.55 -28.84
C LYS A 3 -19.19 18.83 -28.02
N ILE A 4 -19.90 17.79 -27.61
CA ILE A 4 -20.98 17.91 -26.65
C ILE A 4 -20.34 17.74 -25.27
N ALA A 5 -20.10 18.86 -24.58
CA ALA A 5 -19.77 18.84 -23.16
C ALA A 5 -21.06 18.56 -22.39
N LEU A 6 -21.26 17.32 -21.94
CA LEU A 6 -22.39 16.97 -21.09
C LEU A 6 -21.96 17.20 -19.63
N PHE A 7 -22.44 18.29 -19.03
CA PHE A 7 -22.30 18.53 -17.59
C PHE A 7 -23.24 17.58 -16.84
N GLY A 8 -22.68 16.54 -16.22
CA GLY A 8 -23.42 15.70 -15.28
C GLY A 8 -23.77 16.52 -14.04
N ILE A 9 -25.04 16.84 -13.86
CA ILE A 9 -25.56 17.57 -12.69
C ILE A 9 -25.79 16.56 -11.56
N ALA A 10 -25.05 16.71 -10.46
CA ALA A 10 -25.45 16.21 -9.14
C ALA A 10 -25.59 17.43 -8.21
N ALA A 11 -26.80 17.62 -7.67
CA ALA A 11 -27.20 18.83 -6.98
C ALA A 11 -26.77 18.86 -5.49
N LEU A 12 -26.34 20.05 -5.07
CA LEU A 12 -26.52 20.70 -3.76
C LEU A 12 -25.92 20.02 -2.52
N CYS A 13 -24.63 20.28 -2.28
CA CYS A 13 -24.10 20.64 -0.95
C CYS A 13 -22.79 21.42 -1.13
N SER A 14 -22.64 22.50 -0.37
CA SER A 14 -21.56 23.50 -0.43
C SER A 14 -20.14 22.90 -0.42
N GLY A 15 -19.37 23.17 -1.47
CA GLY A 15 -17.90 23.01 -1.49
C GLY A 15 -17.30 22.00 -2.48
N ALA A 16 -18.09 21.30 -3.29
CA ALA A 16 -17.53 20.34 -4.26
C ALA A 16 -16.97 21.06 -5.50
N SER A 17 -15.65 21.04 -5.69
CA SER A 17 -15.04 21.34 -7.00
C SER A 17 -15.45 20.25 -7.98
N LEU A 18 -16.01 20.61 -9.13
CA LEU A 18 -16.34 19.66 -10.20
C LEU A 18 -15.04 19.10 -10.79
N ALA A 19 -14.75 17.82 -10.57
CA ALA A 19 -13.73 17.12 -11.33
C ALA A 19 -14.19 17.05 -12.79
N THR A 20 -13.38 17.54 -13.73
CA THR A 20 -13.66 17.38 -15.16
C THR A 20 -13.44 15.93 -15.56
N SER A 21 -14.52 15.21 -15.86
CA SER A 21 -14.45 13.85 -16.37
C SER A 21 -14.30 13.84 -17.90
N ASN A 22 -13.61 12.82 -18.42
CA ASN A 22 -13.44 12.62 -19.85
C ASN A 22 -14.40 11.53 -20.35
N TYR A 23 -15.33 11.90 -21.24
CA TYR A 23 -16.25 10.96 -21.86
C TYR A 23 -15.85 10.62 -23.31
N THR A 24 -15.84 9.33 -23.63
CA THR A 24 -15.56 8.81 -24.96
C THR A 24 -16.82 8.18 -25.54
N SER A 25 -17.52 8.90 -26.42
CA SER A 25 -18.83 8.49 -26.95
C SER A 25 -18.80 7.22 -27.80
N SER A 26 -17.67 6.90 -28.43
CA SER A 26 -17.53 5.69 -29.27
C SER A 26 -17.47 4.39 -28.46
N SER A 27 -17.11 4.46 -27.18
CA SER A 27 -16.96 3.30 -26.29
C SER A 27 -17.87 3.38 -25.05
N GLY A 28 -18.58 4.49 -24.86
CA GLY A 28 -19.38 4.74 -23.66
C GLY A 28 -18.55 4.89 -22.39
N ILE A 29 -17.23 5.13 -22.50
CA ILE A 29 -16.32 5.18 -21.35
C ILE A 29 -16.32 6.58 -20.72
N VAL A 30 -16.42 6.64 -19.39
CA VAL A 30 -16.19 7.84 -18.57
C VAL A 30 -14.96 7.60 -17.69
N VAL A 31 -14.00 8.51 -17.73
CA VAL A 31 -12.88 8.54 -16.77
C VAL A 31 -13.08 9.73 -15.85
N ILE A 32 -13.21 9.45 -14.56
CA ILE A 32 -13.34 10.46 -13.50
C ILE A 32 -11.99 10.54 -12.77
N PRO A 33 -11.21 11.62 -12.95
CA PRO A 33 -9.97 11.81 -12.19
C PRO A 33 -10.25 12.30 -10.76
N ASP A 34 -9.28 12.10 -9.85
CA ASP A 34 -9.26 12.65 -8.49
C ASP A 34 -10.57 12.46 -7.71
N VAL A 35 -11.00 11.20 -7.58
CA VAL A 35 -12.28 10.88 -6.97
C VAL A 35 -12.17 10.93 -5.45
N ASN A 36 -12.91 11.87 -4.86
CA ASN A 36 -13.10 11.98 -3.43
C ASN A 36 -14.38 11.25 -3.01
N VAL A 37 -14.27 10.38 -2.00
CA VAL A 37 -15.43 9.72 -1.38
C VAL A 37 -15.57 10.28 0.04
N ASN A 38 -16.71 10.88 0.34
CA ASN A 38 -16.98 11.53 1.63
C ASN A 38 -15.92 12.57 2.03
N GLY A 39 -15.39 13.32 1.05
CA GLY A 39 -14.36 14.34 1.27
C GLY A 39 -12.92 13.80 1.35
N THR A 40 -12.72 12.49 1.28
CA THR A 40 -11.38 11.87 1.28
C THR A 40 -10.96 11.49 -0.12
N ALA A 41 -9.76 11.93 -0.55
CA ALA A 41 -9.19 11.56 -1.84
C ALA A 41 -8.69 10.12 -1.82
N LEU A 42 -9.46 9.21 -2.42
CA LEU A 42 -9.19 7.76 -2.38
C LEU A 42 -8.69 7.20 -3.70
N TYR A 43 -9.03 7.83 -4.83
CA TYR A 43 -8.71 7.29 -6.15
C TYR A 43 -8.14 8.38 -7.06
N ASP A 44 -7.03 8.08 -7.75
CA ASP A 44 -6.50 8.92 -8.82
C ASP A 44 -7.45 8.91 -10.02
N SER A 45 -8.08 7.77 -10.31
CA SER A 45 -9.17 7.73 -11.29
C SER A 45 -10.15 6.57 -11.11
N VAL A 46 -11.38 6.77 -11.56
CA VAL A 46 -12.39 5.71 -11.73
C VAL A 46 -12.84 5.70 -13.19
N THR A 47 -12.80 4.52 -13.82
CA THR A 47 -13.27 4.30 -15.19
C THR A 47 -14.61 3.57 -15.15
N LEU A 48 -15.62 4.17 -15.76
CA LEU A 48 -16.97 3.62 -15.90
C LEU A 48 -17.29 3.35 -17.37
N ARG A 49 -18.23 2.44 -17.63
CA ARG A 49 -18.84 2.25 -18.96
C ARG A 49 -20.34 2.43 -18.87
N LEU A 50 -20.90 3.24 -19.77
CA LEU A 50 -22.33 3.32 -19.98
C LEU A 50 -22.78 2.08 -20.78
N ASP A 51 -23.60 1.25 -20.15
CA ASP A 51 -24.20 0.08 -20.78
C ASP A 51 -25.49 0.48 -21.54
N SER A 52 -25.94 -0.39 -22.45
CA SER A 52 -27.07 -0.11 -23.37
C SER A 52 -28.42 0.13 -22.67
N ASN A 53 -28.54 -0.28 -21.42
CA ASN A 53 -29.70 -0.05 -20.55
C ASN A 53 -29.65 1.33 -19.83
N GLY A 54 -28.62 2.15 -20.08
CA GLY A 54 -28.45 3.46 -19.46
C GLY A 54 -27.79 3.43 -18.06
N THR A 55 -27.27 2.28 -17.62
CA THR A 55 -26.54 2.18 -16.33
C THR A 55 -25.03 2.28 -16.53
N TYR A 56 -24.31 2.75 -15.51
CA TYR A 56 -22.85 2.71 -15.50
C TYR A 56 -22.34 1.48 -14.75
N SER A 57 -21.39 0.76 -15.35
CA SER A 57 -20.59 -0.28 -14.69
C SER A 57 -19.17 0.21 -14.44
N VAL A 58 -18.58 -0.19 -13.30
CA VAL A 58 -17.18 0.12 -12.97
C VAL A 58 -16.28 -0.82 -13.76
N LEU A 59 -15.43 -0.27 -14.64
CA LEU A 59 -14.44 -1.02 -15.38
C LEU A 59 -13.10 -1.10 -14.64
N ASN A 60 -12.67 0.00 -14.05
CA ASN A 60 -11.37 0.11 -13.40
C ASN A 60 -11.41 1.17 -12.31
N VAL A 61 -10.65 0.95 -11.24
CA VAL A 61 -10.46 1.89 -10.14
C VAL A 61 -8.96 1.96 -9.88
N GLN A 62 -8.40 3.16 -9.99
CA GLN A 62 -7.00 3.45 -9.70
C GLN A 62 -6.93 4.15 -8.33
N PRO A 63 -6.47 3.46 -7.27
CA PRO A 63 -6.24 4.07 -5.96
C PRO A 63 -5.34 5.30 -6.07
N LYS A 64 -5.61 6.31 -5.26
CA LYS A 64 -4.73 7.47 -5.15
C LYS A 64 -3.39 6.97 -4.66
N ASN A 65 -2.33 7.20 -5.42
CA ASN A 65 -1.01 6.79 -4.98
C ASN A 65 -0.63 7.64 -3.75
N LYS A 66 -0.78 7.07 -2.56
CA LYS A 66 -0.43 7.74 -1.32
C LYS A 66 1.09 7.83 -1.31
N THR A 67 1.63 9.00 -1.63
CA THR A 67 3.07 9.26 -1.46
C THR A 67 3.40 8.99 -0.01
N ILE A 68 4.10 7.89 0.23
CA ILE A 68 4.51 7.50 1.57
C ILE A 68 5.54 8.54 2.04
N SER A 69 5.27 9.14 3.19
CA SER A 69 6.16 10.12 3.80
C SER A 69 7.53 9.51 4.05
N ASP A 70 8.60 10.25 3.75
CA ASP A 70 9.96 9.86 4.12
C ASP A 70 10.23 9.96 5.63
N THR A 71 9.34 10.63 6.36
CA THR A 71 9.38 10.75 7.82
C THR A 71 8.83 9.46 8.45
N PRO A 72 9.62 8.76 9.30
CA PRO A 72 9.14 7.59 10.02
C PRO A 72 7.94 7.91 10.92
N LEU A 73 6.90 7.10 10.84
CA LEU A 73 5.76 7.11 11.76
C LEU A 73 6.11 6.46 13.10
N ASP A 74 6.99 5.46 13.05
CA ASP A 74 7.50 4.75 14.21
C ASP A 74 8.89 4.20 13.87
N THR A 75 9.67 3.84 14.88
CA THR A 75 11.00 3.28 14.70
C THR A 75 11.31 2.26 15.78
N LEU A 76 11.81 1.10 15.34
CA LEU A 76 12.34 0.06 16.20
C LEU A 76 13.86 0.06 16.10
N THR A 77 14.55 0.10 17.23
CA THR A 77 16.00 -0.15 17.29
C THR A 77 16.25 -1.42 18.09
N THR A 78 16.87 -2.41 17.46
CA THR A 78 17.14 -3.72 18.08
C THR A 78 18.29 -4.40 17.34
N GLU A 79 19.11 -5.18 18.06
CA GLU A 79 20.18 -6.00 17.47
C GLU A 79 21.14 -5.22 16.55
N GLY A 80 21.39 -3.93 16.83
CA GLY A 80 22.24 -3.07 16.00
C GLY A 80 21.58 -2.56 14.72
N PHE A 81 20.28 -2.83 14.50
CA PHE A 81 19.50 -2.29 13.39
C PHE A 81 18.53 -1.21 13.86
N THR A 82 18.27 -0.26 12.98
CA THR A 82 17.15 0.68 13.09
C THR A 82 16.19 0.42 11.95
N VAL A 83 14.95 0.06 12.27
CA VAL A 83 13.85 -0.17 11.34
C VAL A 83 12.84 0.95 11.51
N SER A 84 12.84 1.88 10.58
CA SER A 84 11.89 2.97 10.50
C SER A 84 10.68 2.56 9.68
N PHE A 85 9.49 2.65 10.28
CA PHE A 85 8.22 2.40 9.61
C PHE A 85 7.69 3.68 8.98
N LEU A 86 7.51 3.67 7.66
CA LEU A 86 7.13 4.87 6.90
C LEU A 86 5.61 4.96 6.66
N GLY A 87 4.90 3.84 6.82
CA GLY A 87 3.46 3.77 6.63
C GLY A 87 3.05 2.58 5.77
N CYS A 88 1.74 2.43 5.60
CA CYS A 88 1.15 1.52 4.62
C CYS A 88 0.17 2.28 3.72
N GLY A 89 -0.04 1.78 2.52
CA GLY A 89 -0.99 2.33 1.55
C GLY A 89 -1.68 1.24 0.76
N THR A 90 -2.88 1.54 0.26
CA THR A 90 -3.60 0.68 -0.68
C THR A 90 -2.90 0.74 -2.04
N THR A 91 -2.43 -0.40 -2.53
CA THR A 91 -1.65 -0.49 -3.78
C THR A 91 -2.39 -1.21 -4.91
N GLY A 92 -3.58 -1.72 -4.63
CA GLY A 92 -4.43 -2.46 -5.56
C GLY A 92 -5.77 -2.78 -4.90
N THR A 93 -6.63 -3.51 -5.61
CA THR A 93 -7.88 -4.00 -5.04
C THR A 93 -7.58 -5.02 -3.96
N ASN A 94 -7.91 -4.70 -2.70
CA ASN A 94 -7.69 -5.57 -1.54
C ASN A 94 -6.21 -5.86 -1.28
N GLU A 95 -5.34 -4.91 -1.64
CA GLU A 95 -3.90 -5.02 -1.45
C GLU A 95 -3.38 -3.84 -0.64
N ILE A 96 -2.54 -4.15 0.34
CA ILE A 96 -1.82 -3.16 1.14
C ILE A 96 -0.33 -3.41 0.98
N THR A 97 0.42 -2.36 0.73
CA THR A 97 1.88 -2.38 0.85
C THR A 97 2.32 -1.54 2.05
N CYS A 98 3.15 -2.13 2.90
CA CYS A 98 3.79 -1.44 4.03
C CYS A 98 5.26 -1.16 3.70
N TYR A 99 5.74 0.03 4.09
CA TYR A 99 7.04 0.56 3.69
C TYR A 99 7.93 0.79 4.89
N LEU A 100 9.20 0.44 4.72
CA LEU A 100 10.20 0.40 5.76
C LEU A 100 11.51 0.99 5.24
N ARG A 101 12.29 1.53 6.16
CA ARG A 101 13.70 1.88 5.96
C ARG A 101 14.52 1.19 7.04
N VAL A 102 15.52 0.42 6.61
CA VAL A 102 16.38 -0.38 7.49
C VAL A 102 17.79 0.20 7.43
N VAL A 103 18.35 0.50 8.59
CA VAL A 103 19.74 0.93 8.75
C VAL A 103 20.43 -0.07 9.66
N ASN A 104 21.66 -0.44 9.32
CA ASN A 104 22.53 -1.19 10.19
C ASN A 104 23.54 -0.24 10.83
N ASN A 105 23.58 -0.19 12.15
CA ASN A 105 24.36 0.80 12.89
C ASN A 105 25.75 0.30 13.30
N GLU A 106 26.03 -1.01 13.17
CA GLU A 106 27.23 -1.63 13.73
C GLU A 106 28.32 -1.93 12.70
N LEU A 107 28.05 -2.80 11.74
CA LEU A 107 29.07 -3.31 10.79
C LEU A 107 28.40 -3.91 9.56
N ASP A 108 29.09 -3.89 8.42
CA ASP A 108 28.57 -4.44 7.16
C ASP A 108 28.18 -5.92 7.28
N ARG A 109 26.90 -6.26 7.15
CA ARG A 109 26.43 -7.65 7.30
C ARG A 109 25.14 -7.93 6.53
N PRO A 110 24.89 -9.20 6.17
CA PRO A 110 23.64 -9.59 5.54
C PRO A 110 22.46 -9.45 6.51
N VAL A 111 21.35 -8.99 5.98
CA VAL A 111 20.03 -9.06 6.62
C VAL A 111 19.04 -9.58 5.59
N TYR A 112 18.07 -10.37 6.02
CA TYR A 112 16.94 -10.75 5.18
C TYR A 112 15.63 -10.27 5.78
N ILE A 113 14.68 -10.02 4.88
CA ILE A 113 13.30 -9.71 5.21
C ILE A 113 12.46 -10.87 4.68
N HIS A 114 11.59 -11.42 5.53
CA HIS A 114 10.76 -12.57 5.16
C HIS A 114 9.36 -12.14 4.74
N GLY A 115 8.91 -12.63 3.59
CA GLY A 115 7.50 -12.67 3.19
C GLY A 115 6.81 -13.82 3.90
N TYR A 116 6.59 -14.92 3.19
CA TYR A 116 6.18 -16.20 3.78
C TYR A 116 7.25 -17.28 3.49
N TYR A 117 8.13 -17.54 4.46
CA TYR A 117 9.13 -18.62 4.36
C TYR A 117 8.66 -19.88 5.11
N ASN A 118 8.27 -19.73 6.38
CA ASN A 118 7.60 -20.76 7.17
C ASN A 118 6.83 -20.13 8.34
N SER A 119 6.27 -20.96 9.23
CA SER A 119 5.47 -20.48 10.37
C SER A 119 6.23 -19.55 11.32
N THR A 120 7.55 -19.68 11.40
CA THR A 120 8.43 -18.90 12.28
C THR A 120 8.92 -17.64 11.57
N PHE A 121 9.32 -17.77 10.30
CA PHE A 121 9.90 -16.69 9.50
C PHE A 121 8.88 -16.18 8.49
N GLN A 122 8.00 -15.30 8.96
CA GLN A 122 7.01 -14.65 8.10
C GLN A 122 6.66 -13.26 8.63
N SER A 123 6.45 -12.33 7.71
CA SER A 123 5.85 -11.04 8.03
C SER A 123 4.33 -11.17 8.06
N ILE A 124 3.71 -10.65 9.12
CA ILE A 124 2.26 -10.77 9.36
C ILE A 124 1.65 -9.39 9.54
N LEU A 125 0.46 -9.21 8.98
CA LEU A 125 -0.40 -8.05 9.17
C LEU A 125 -1.73 -8.50 9.80
N TYR A 126 -2.18 -7.76 10.80
CA TYR A 126 -3.49 -7.94 11.44
C TYR A 126 -4.34 -6.70 11.19
N ASP A 127 -5.55 -6.89 10.68
CA ASP A 127 -6.49 -5.78 10.49
C ASP A 127 -7.30 -5.46 11.77
N ASP A 128 -8.15 -4.44 11.70
CA ASP A 128 -9.06 -4.02 12.77
C ASP A 128 -10.29 -4.93 12.93
N LEU A 129 -10.42 -5.95 12.09
CA LEU A 129 -11.42 -7.00 12.15
C LEU A 129 -10.85 -8.33 12.68
N ASN A 130 -9.60 -8.30 13.18
CA ASN A 130 -8.86 -9.45 13.70
C ASN A 130 -8.56 -10.55 12.66
N ASN A 131 -8.57 -10.23 11.37
CA ASN A 131 -8.04 -11.13 10.34
C ASN A 131 -6.50 -11.03 10.31
N SER A 132 -5.85 -12.14 9.95
CA SER A 132 -4.40 -12.23 9.81
C SER A 132 -4.03 -12.50 8.36
N TYR A 133 -3.02 -11.78 7.87
CA TYR A 133 -2.54 -11.88 6.49
C TYR A 133 -1.05 -12.13 6.51
N ALA A 134 -0.62 -13.25 5.91
CA ALA A 134 0.79 -13.46 5.61
C ALA A 134 1.20 -12.56 4.45
N ALA A 135 2.43 -12.06 4.51
CA ALA A 135 3.00 -11.30 3.41
C ALA A 135 3.02 -12.14 2.12
N SER A 136 2.53 -11.56 1.03
CA SER A 136 2.50 -12.17 -0.29
C SER A 136 3.83 -12.00 -1.03
N SER A 137 4.51 -10.87 -0.81
CA SER A 137 5.88 -10.66 -1.27
C SER A 137 6.58 -9.59 -0.48
N VAL A 138 7.91 -9.63 -0.52
CA VAL A 138 8.81 -8.65 0.07
C VAL A 138 9.72 -8.10 -1.01
N THR A 139 9.91 -6.79 -1.00
CA THR A 139 10.93 -6.11 -1.78
C THR A 139 11.94 -5.49 -0.83
N PHE A 140 13.22 -5.73 -1.07
CA PHE A 140 14.28 -5.12 -0.29
C PHE A 140 15.38 -4.67 -1.22
N THR A 141 15.75 -3.40 -1.13
CA THR A 141 16.60 -2.73 -2.13
C THR A 141 15.95 -2.81 -3.52
N ASN A 142 16.49 -3.64 -4.42
CA ASN A 142 16.00 -3.85 -5.78
C ASN A 142 15.58 -5.30 -6.07
N LYS A 143 15.45 -6.13 -5.04
CA LYS A 143 15.08 -7.55 -5.16
C LYS A 143 13.69 -7.77 -4.59
N THR A 144 12.90 -8.60 -5.25
CA THR A 144 11.55 -8.99 -4.83
C THR A 144 11.40 -10.50 -4.85
N ASP A 145 10.82 -11.06 -3.79
CA ASP A 145 10.54 -12.50 -3.67
C ASP A 145 9.31 -12.73 -2.78
N SER A 146 8.61 -13.85 -2.95
CA SER A 146 7.46 -14.21 -2.11
C SER A 146 7.86 -14.71 -0.72
N SER A 147 9.07 -15.25 -0.59
CA SER A 147 9.55 -15.97 0.56
C SER A 147 10.51 -15.15 1.40
N GLN A 148 11.66 -14.74 0.83
CA GLN A 148 12.61 -13.87 1.51
C GLN A 148 13.55 -13.16 0.54
N VAL A 149 14.00 -11.98 0.93
CA VAL A 149 14.98 -11.19 0.18
C VAL A 149 16.12 -10.77 1.09
N GLY A 150 17.36 -10.97 0.62
CA GLY A 150 18.57 -10.64 1.36
C GLY A 150 19.43 -9.57 0.69
N ALA A 151 20.01 -8.70 1.51
CA ALA A 151 21.03 -7.74 1.10
C ALA A 151 22.08 -7.56 2.21
N THR A 152 23.33 -7.28 1.80
CA THR A 152 24.34 -6.77 2.73
C THR A 152 24.05 -5.30 2.99
N LEU A 153 23.76 -4.96 4.25
CA LEU A 153 23.64 -3.57 4.66
C LEU A 153 25.00 -3.02 5.05
N ILE A 154 25.42 -1.98 4.33
CA ILE A 154 26.59 -1.17 4.68
C ILE A 154 26.25 -0.31 5.90
N GLN A 155 27.17 -0.24 6.86
CA GLN A 155 26.99 0.49 8.11
C GLN A 155 26.57 1.95 7.84
N GLY A 156 25.50 2.39 8.51
CA GLY A 156 24.96 3.75 8.41
C GLY A 156 24.22 4.07 7.11
N VAL A 157 24.21 3.18 6.12
CA VAL A 157 23.52 3.40 4.85
C VAL A 157 22.08 2.87 4.94
N PRO A 158 21.06 3.72 4.73
CA PRO A 158 19.67 3.28 4.73
C PRO A 158 19.33 2.47 3.48
N ALA A 159 18.62 1.37 3.68
CA ALA A 159 18.02 0.57 2.63
C ALA A 159 16.49 0.57 2.74
N ASN A 160 15.82 0.78 1.62
CA ASN A 160 14.36 0.76 1.58
C ASN A 160 13.84 -0.69 1.40
N ALA A 161 12.71 -0.96 2.05
CA ALA A 161 11.98 -2.21 1.91
C ALA A 161 10.48 -1.95 1.79
N SER A 162 9.77 -2.86 1.14
CA SER A 162 8.31 -2.90 1.12
C SER A 162 7.79 -4.32 1.26
N ILE A 163 6.62 -4.47 1.87
CA ILE A 163 5.97 -5.75 2.10
C ILE A 163 4.53 -5.67 1.62
N LEU A 164 4.18 -6.51 0.65
CA LEU A 164 2.85 -6.57 0.04
C LEU A 164 2.00 -7.64 0.74
N PHE A 165 0.78 -7.26 1.09
CA PHE A 165 -0.27 -8.14 1.61
C PHE A 165 -1.47 -8.10 0.66
N LYS A 166 -1.98 -9.27 0.29
CA LYS A 166 -3.14 -9.43 -0.60
C LYS A 166 -4.36 -9.95 0.16
N ASN A 167 -5.51 -9.88 -0.51
CA ASN A 167 -6.80 -10.37 -0.04
C ASN A 167 -7.26 -9.70 1.27
N ILE A 168 -6.88 -8.44 1.47
CA ILE A 168 -7.33 -7.65 2.61
C ILE A 168 -8.85 -7.54 2.58
N ASN A 169 -9.49 -7.78 3.72
CA ASN A 169 -10.93 -7.64 3.85
C ASN A 169 -11.34 -6.20 3.50
N ILE A 170 -12.22 -6.04 2.50
CA ILE A 170 -12.70 -4.73 2.04
C ILE A 170 -13.37 -3.88 3.12
N ARG A 171 -13.78 -4.50 4.24
CA ARG A 171 -14.38 -3.82 5.38
C ARG A 171 -13.37 -3.34 6.41
N ALA A 172 -12.10 -3.77 6.30
CA ALA A 172 -11.04 -3.31 7.19
C ALA A 172 -10.79 -1.81 6.96
N LYS A 173 -10.65 -1.06 8.06
CA LYS A 173 -10.42 0.40 8.02
C LYS A 173 -9.06 0.79 8.60
N SER A 174 -8.37 -0.16 9.23
CA SER A 174 -7.04 0.05 9.78
C SER A 174 -6.31 -1.26 10.04
N ILE A 175 -5.00 -1.17 10.18
CA ILE A 175 -4.13 -2.27 10.59
C ILE A 175 -3.93 -2.15 12.09
N SER A 176 -4.33 -3.19 12.82
CA SER A 176 -4.11 -3.30 14.26
C SER A 176 -2.62 -3.51 14.57
N ALA A 177 -1.95 -4.38 13.80
CA ALA A 177 -0.53 -4.65 13.94
C ALA A 177 0.12 -5.07 12.61
N PHE A 178 1.29 -4.50 12.33
CA PHE A 178 2.20 -4.93 11.28
C PHE A 178 3.48 -5.45 11.92
N LYS A 179 3.79 -6.71 11.66
CA LYS A 179 4.91 -7.45 12.25
C LYS A 179 5.87 -7.92 11.16
N PRO A 180 6.74 -7.04 10.63
CA PRO A 180 7.77 -7.45 9.69
C PRO A 180 8.79 -8.35 10.38
N SER A 181 9.15 -9.45 9.73
CA SER A 181 10.13 -10.42 10.23
C SER A 181 11.46 -10.27 9.51
N PHE A 182 12.52 -10.20 10.29
CA PHE A 182 13.89 -10.09 9.81
C PHE A 182 14.75 -11.18 10.41
N ASP A 183 15.79 -11.58 9.69
CA ASP A 183 16.89 -12.35 10.25
C ASP A 183 18.25 -11.78 9.83
N TYR A 184 19.24 -12.04 10.68
CA TYR A 184 20.64 -11.68 10.48
C TYR A 184 21.50 -12.80 11.09
N SER A 185 22.74 -12.95 10.61
CA SER A 185 23.81 -13.82 11.13
C SER A 185 23.37 -15.04 11.98
N ASN A 186 23.44 -16.24 11.40
CA ASN A 186 23.10 -17.52 12.06
C ASN A 186 21.62 -17.66 12.45
N ASN A 187 20.69 -17.24 11.59
CA ASN A 187 19.23 -17.33 11.81
C ASN A 187 18.74 -16.61 13.08
N LYS A 188 19.46 -15.58 13.55
CA LYS A 188 18.94 -14.74 14.63
C LYS A 188 17.83 -13.88 14.07
N GLN A 189 16.64 -14.04 14.65
CA GLN A 189 15.44 -13.36 14.19
C GLN A 189 15.11 -12.18 15.10
N PHE A 190 14.64 -11.09 14.50
CA PHE A 190 13.89 -10.07 15.21
C PHE A 190 12.63 -9.71 14.43
N VAL A 191 11.58 -9.32 15.16
CA VAL A 191 10.27 -9.06 14.59
C VAL A 191 9.79 -7.69 15.05
N GLY A 192 9.39 -6.86 14.08
CA GLY A 192 8.76 -5.57 14.35
C GLY A 192 7.36 -5.73 14.95
N ASN A 193 6.82 -4.66 15.52
CA ASN A 193 5.45 -4.64 16.02
C ASN A 193 4.87 -3.23 15.98
N PHE A 194 4.62 -2.74 14.77
CA PHE A 194 4.02 -1.42 14.54
C PHE A 194 2.51 -1.53 14.66
N LYS A 195 1.86 -0.61 15.40
CA LYS A 195 0.44 -0.72 15.76
C LYS A 195 -0.37 0.50 15.36
N ASN A 196 -1.70 0.32 15.33
CA ASN A 196 -2.67 1.40 15.13
C ASN A 196 -2.44 2.20 13.83
N ILE A 197 -2.23 1.49 12.71
CA ILE A 197 -1.81 2.07 11.44
C ILE A 197 -3.05 2.38 10.58
N LYS A 198 -3.11 3.59 10.03
CA LYS A 198 -4.08 3.98 9.00
C LYS A 198 -3.48 3.76 7.62
N PHE A 199 -4.21 3.06 6.75
CA PHE A 199 -3.81 2.83 5.37
C PHE A 199 -4.79 3.53 4.44
#